data_AF-A0A1V8UKM0-F1
#
_entry.id   AF-A0A1V8UKM0-F1
#
_cell.length_a   1.000
_cell.length_b   1.000
_cell.length_c   1.000
_cell.angle_alpha   90.00
_cell.angle_beta   90.00
_cell.angle_gamma   90.00
#
_symmetry.space_group_name_H-M   'P 1'
#
loop_
_entity.id
_entity.type
_entity.pdbx_description
1 polymer ?
#
loop_
_entity_poly.entity_id
_entity_poly.type
_entity_poly.pdbx_seq_one_letter_code
_entity_poly.pdbx_strand_id
1 'polypeptide(L)'
;MRSSPLISRIAVFLFPSFFLVANAQSVPGGAYYPGNGAPAAGTYKLIDDYNPAIFFNKFNFYNDYDPTYGHVQYVNKQTAQQNGYATVSNGNKSALISVDTTNKWPNGGPGRPAVRLISDNTYTHGLFILDVAHMPTGCGTWPAYWLLGPNWPYTGEFGKCDRD
;
A
#
# COMPACT_ATOMS: atom_id res chain seq x y z
N MET A 1 6.89 -9.46 -65.25
CA MET A 1 6.28 -9.79 -63.95
C MET A 1 7.13 -10.86 -63.29
N ARG A 2 7.94 -10.50 -62.29
CA ARG A 2 8.72 -11.46 -61.51
C ARG A 2 8.77 -10.91 -60.08
N SER A 3 7.97 -11.52 -59.20
CA SER A 3 7.88 -11.18 -57.79
C SER A 3 9.19 -11.51 -57.09
N SER A 4 9.74 -10.56 -56.34
CA SER A 4 10.79 -10.82 -55.34
C SER A 4 10.12 -11.14 -54.00
N PRO A 5 10.56 -12.18 -53.26
CA PRO A 5 10.02 -12.46 -51.94
C PRO A 5 10.60 -11.48 -50.92
N LEU A 6 9.71 -10.88 -50.11
CA LEU A 6 10.07 -10.09 -48.94
C LEU A 6 10.69 -11.02 -47.88
N ILE A 7 11.98 -10.84 -47.60
CA ILE A 7 12.64 -11.43 -46.44
C ILE A 7 12.04 -10.77 -45.19
N SER A 8 11.23 -11.54 -44.46
CA SER A 8 10.75 -11.19 -43.13
C SER A 8 11.93 -11.10 -42.17
N ARG A 9 12.37 -9.88 -41.86
CA ARG A 9 13.31 -9.63 -40.76
C ARG A 9 12.51 -9.59 -39.46
N ILE A 10 12.39 -10.72 -38.79
CA ILE A 10 11.98 -10.76 -37.38
C ILE A 10 13.14 -10.16 -36.59
N ALA A 11 13.01 -8.88 -36.22
CA ALA A 11 13.87 -8.27 -35.22
C ALA A 11 13.38 -8.73 -33.85
N VAL A 12 14.03 -9.75 -33.28
CA VAL A 12 13.85 -10.11 -31.87
C VAL A 12 14.54 -9.02 -31.06
N PHE A 13 13.78 -8.02 -30.62
CA PHE A 13 14.23 -7.12 -29.57
C PHE A 13 14.10 -7.87 -28.24
N LEU A 14 15.22 -8.40 -27.77
CA LEU A 14 15.39 -8.79 -26.37
C LEU A 14 15.31 -7.50 -25.54
N PHE A 15 14.10 -7.17 -25.08
CA PHE A 15 13.95 -6.27 -23.96
C PHE A 15 14.47 -7.02 -22.73
N PRO A 16 15.56 -6.57 -22.09
CA PRO A 16 15.87 -7.08 -20.77
C PRO A 16 14.67 -6.69 -19.90
N SER A 17 13.88 -7.69 -19.53
CA SER A 17 12.83 -7.52 -18.53
C SER A 17 13.55 -7.15 -17.24
N PHE A 18 13.72 -5.86 -17.02
CA PHE A 18 13.87 -5.31 -15.68
C PHE A 18 12.52 -5.54 -15.02
N PHE A 19 12.33 -6.76 -14.52
CA PHE A 19 11.37 -7.03 -13.47
C PHE A 19 11.80 -6.15 -12.31
N LEU A 20 11.20 -4.96 -12.19
CA LEU A 20 10.96 -4.39 -10.89
C LEU A 20 10.04 -5.38 -10.19
N VAL A 21 10.63 -6.39 -9.56
CA VAL A 21 9.97 -7.14 -8.52
C VAL A 21 9.65 -6.09 -7.47
N ALA A 22 8.41 -5.60 -7.46
CA ALA A 22 7.84 -5.02 -6.27
C ALA A 22 7.80 -6.15 -5.25
N ASN A 23 8.93 -6.37 -4.60
CA ASN A 23 9.04 -7.28 -3.47
C ASN A 23 8.13 -6.67 -2.41
N ALA A 24 6.89 -7.15 -2.33
CA ALA A 24 6.11 -7.12 -1.11
C ALA A 24 6.70 -8.14 -0.11
N GLN A 25 8.04 -8.25 -0.05
CA GLN A 25 8.72 -8.85 1.08
C GLN A 25 8.64 -7.80 2.18
N SER A 26 7.87 -8.14 3.21
CA SER A 26 7.89 -7.54 4.53
C SER A 26 9.26 -6.95 4.82
N VAL A 27 9.27 -5.66 5.13
CA VAL A 27 10.45 -4.87 5.44
C VAL A 27 11.37 -5.65 6.40
N PRO A 28 12.71 -5.56 6.25
CA PRO A 28 13.64 -6.23 7.17
C PRO A 28 13.29 -5.97 8.64
N GLY A 29 12.99 -7.03 9.39
CA GLY A 29 12.60 -6.97 10.81
C GLY A 29 11.11 -7.27 11.10
N GLY A 30 10.26 -7.40 10.09
CA GLY A 30 8.87 -7.82 10.26
C GLY A 30 8.70 -9.31 10.58
N ALA A 31 7.70 -9.65 11.39
CA ALA A 31 7.34 -11.04 11.69
C ALA A 31 6.39 -11.61 10.62
N TYR A 32 6.56 -12.91 10.31
CA TYR A 32 5.66 -13.66 9.42
C TYR A 32 4.80 -14.63 10.23
N TYR A 33 3.48 -14.50 10.09
CA TYR A 33 2.49 -15.34 10.77
C TYR A 33 1.75 -16.21 9.75
N PRO A 34 2.13 -17.49 9.58
CA PRO A 34 1.48 -18.37 8.62
C PRO A 34 0.03 -18.73 9.01
N GLY A 35 -0.33 -18.57 10.29
CA GLY A 35 -1.58 -19.08 10.84
C GLY A 35 -1.64 -20.62 10.81
N ASN A 36 -2.48 -21.20 11.64
CA ASN A 36 -2.78 -22.63 11.55
C ASN A 36 -3.95 -22.76 10.58
N GLY A 37 -3.68 -23.00 9.29
CA GLY A 37 -4.73 -23.27 8.29
C GLY A 37 -5.69 -24.33 8.82
N ALA A 38 -7.01 -24.07 8.77
CA ALA A 38 -7.98 -24.82 9.56
C ALA A 38 -8.09 -26.30 9.14
N PRO A 39 -8.04 -27.22 10.12
CA PRO A 39 -9.20 -28.08 10.34
C PRO A 39 -9.57 -28.13 11.83
N ALA A 40 -10.87 -27.96 12.11
CA ALA A 40 -11.49 -27.64 13.41
C ALA A 40 -11.31 -26.17 13.84
N ALA A 41 -12.43 -25.45 13.93
CA ALA A 41 -12.52 -24.05 14.32
C ALA A 41 -11.93 -23.82 15.74
N GLY A 42 -10.63 -23.56 15.81
CA GLY A 42 -9.98 -23.11 17.03
C GLY A 42 -10.42 -21.69 17.40
N THR A 43 -10.40 -21.37 18.69
CA THR A 43 -10.70 -20.01 19.19
C THR A 43 -9.67 -19.00 18.65
N TYR A 44 -10.14 -17.87 18.12
CA TYR A 44 -9.26 -16.76 17.74
C TYR A 44 -8.52 -16.22 18.96
N LYS A 45 -7.22 -15.95 18.78
CA LYS A 45 -6.39 -15.28 19.78
C LYS A 45 -5.82 -14.00 19.17
N LEU A 46 -5.73 -12.96 19.98
CA LEU A 46 -5.09 -11.71 19.59
C LEU A 46 -3.60 -11.97 19.33
N ILE A 47 -3.16 -11.68 18.10
CA ILE A 47 -1.75 -11.80 17.69
C ILE A 47 -1.08 -10.44 17.67
N ASP A 48 -1.74 -9.45 17.08
CA ASP A 48 -1.25 -8.09 17.01
C ASP A 48 -2.33 -7.10 17.38
N ASP A 49 -1.96 -6.17 18.26
CA ASP A 49 -2.74 -4.98 18.58
C ASP A 49 -1.99 -3.74 18.06
N TYR A 50 -2.68 -2.96 17.24
CA TYR A 50 -2.21 -1.72 16.64
C TYR A 50 -2.81 -0.54 17.39
N ASN A 51 -2.56 -0.45 18.70
CA ASN A 51 -3.08 0.66 19.49
C ASN A 51 -2.49 2.01 19.02
N PRO A 52 -3.21 3.14 19.20
CA PRO A 52 -2.80 4.43 18.65
C PRO A 52 -1.42 4.90 19.07
N ALA A 53 -0.96 4.56 20.28
CA ALA A 53 0.34 5.01 20.79
C ALA A 53 1.53 4.40 20.03
N ILE A 54 1.37 3.18 19.50
CA ILE A 54 2.43 2.48 18.75
C ILE A 54 2.07 2.28 17.27
N PHE A 55 0.90 2.73 16.83
CA PHE A 55 0.34 2.45 15.50
C PHE A 55 1.39 2.66 14.39
N PHE A 56 1.93 3.88 14.25
CA PHE A 56 2.90 4.22 13.20
C PHE A 56 4.30 3.61 13.38
N ASN A 57 4.55 2.89 14.48
CA ASN A 57 5.81 2.15 14.67
C ASN A 57 5.74 0.73 14.12
N LYS A 58 4.54 0.26 13.76
CA LYS A 58 4.30 -1.07 13.18
C LYS A 58 4.07 -1.01 11.66
N PHE A 59 4.33 0.15 11.06
CA PHE A 59 4.18 0.40 9.64
C PHE A 59 5.43 1.07 9.08
N ASN A 60 5.79 0.63 7.88
CA ASN A 60 6.66 1.33 6.97
C ASN A 60 5.89 2.40 6.19
N PHE A 61 6.54 3.54 5.97
CA PHE A 61 6.01 4.65 5.19
C PHE A 61 6.58 4.54 3.77
N TYR A 62 5.77 3.98 2.86
CA TYR A 62 6.11 3.94 1.45
C TYR A 62 6.27 5.37 0.94
N ASN A 63 7.38 5.66 0.26
CA ASN A 63 7.73 6.99 -0.22
C ASN A 63 8.25 6.99 -1.67
N ASP A 64 7.94 5.93 -2.40
CA ASP A 64 8.26 5.79 -3.82
C ASP A 64 7.07 6.18 -4.70
N TYR A 65 7.26 6.07 -6.02
CA TYR A 65 6.24 6.37 -7.01
C TYR A 65 4.97 5.54 -6.82
N ASP A 66 3.80 6.14 -7.05
CA ASP A 66 2.53 5.42 -6.91
C ASP A 66 2.35 4.36 -8.00
N PRO A 67 2.25 3.06 -7.66
CA PRO A 67 2.11 1.99 -8.65
C PRO A 67 0.82 2.08 -9.49
N THR A 68 -0.19 2.81 -8.99
CA THR A 68 -1.47 3.04 -9.69
C THR A 68 -1.49 4.31 -10.55
N TYR A 69 -0.35 4.99 -10.69
CA TYR A 69 -0.20 6.21 -11.49
C TYR A 69 -1.12 7.37 -11.04
N GLY A 70 -1.44 7.42 -9.74
CA GLY A 70 -2.23 8.48 -9.13
C GLY A 70 -1.47 9.82 -9.04
N HIS A 71 -2.22 10.92 -8.95
CA HIS A 71 -1.65 12.26 -8.75
C HIS A 71 -1.31 12.50 -7.26
N VAL A 72 -0.38 11.71 -6.73
CA VAL A 72 -0.02 11.66 -5.31
C VAL A 72 1.50 11.62 -5.13
N GLN A 73 1.98 12.28 -4.08
CA GLN A 73 3.37 12.19 -3.63
C GLN A 73 3.41 11.50 -2.26
N TYR A 74 3.82 10.24 -2.22
CA TYR A 74 3.97 9.57 -0.93
C TYR A 74 5.20 10.08 -0.17
N VAL A 75 5.01 10.45 1.09
CA VAL A 75 6.07 11.01 1.92
C VAL A 75 6.52 10.03 3.00
N ASN A 76 7.81 10.10 3.38
CA ASN A 76 8.36 9.29 4.46
C ASN A 76 7.78 9.69 5.83
N LYS A 77 8.05 8.86 6.85
CA LYS A 77 7.54 9.04 8.22
C LYS A 77 7.87 10.40 8.82
N GLN A 78 9.10 10.88 8.65
CA GLN A 78 9.53 12.16 9.22
C GLN A 78 8.74 13.31 8.63
N THR A 79 8.64 13.39 7.30
CA THR A 79 7.86 14.42 6.60
C THR A 79 6.37 14.32 6.93
N ALA A 80 5.82 13.10 7.03
CA ALA A 80 4.43 12.90 7.41
C ALA A 80 4.13 13.42 8.81
N GLN A 81 5.00 13.15 9.78
CA GLN A 81 4.83 13.62 11.16
C GLN A 81 5.01 15.13 11.28
N GLN A 82 6.02 15.70 10.61
CA GLN A 82 6.29 17.14 10.63
C GLN A 82 5.13 17.96 10.04
N ASN A 83 4.49 17.46 8.98
CA ASN A 83 3.37 18.15 8.33
C ASN A 83 1.99 17.73 8.89
N GLY A 84 1.96 16.88 9.91
CA GLY A 84 0.70 16.45 10.54
C GLY A 84 -0.13 15.43 9.77
N TYR A 85 0.45 14.79 8.74
CA TYR A 85 -0.20 13.75 7.93
C TYR A 85 -0.27 12.39 8.63
N ALA A 86 0.58 12.16 9.62
CA ALA A 86 0.56 10.96 10.45
C ALA A 86 0.79 11.36 11.91
N THR A 87 -0.29 11.44 12.69
CA THR A 87 -0.26 11.89 14.08
C THR A 87 -1.16 11.05 14.98
N VAL A 88 -0.99 11.17 16.28
CA VAL A 88 -1.85 10.50 17.26
C VAL A 88 -2.67 11.57 17.97
N SER A 89 -3.98 11.35 18.10
CA SER A 89 -4.88 12.26 18.81
C SER A 89 -4.45 12.45 20.27
N ASN A 90 -4.79 13.59 20.88
CA ASN A 90 -4.54 13.82 22.30
C ASN A 90 -5.02 12.66 23.18
N GLY A 91 -4.12 12.17 24.05
CA GLY A 91 -4.40 11.05 24.95
C GLY A 91 -4.36 9.66 24.28
N ASN A 92 -3.75 9.52 23.09
CA ASN A 92 -3.55 8.25 22.39
C ASN A 92 -4.84 7.45 22.10
N LYS A 93 -5.93 8.16 21.78
CA LYS A 93 -7.24 7.54 21.51
C LYS A 93 -7.43 7.08 20.07
N SER A 94 -6.78 7.75 19.12
CA SER A 94 -6.90 7.43 17.69
C SER A 94 -5.61 7.78 16.94
N ALA A 95 -5.24 6.94 15.98
CA ALA A 95 -4.25 7.28 14.98
C ALA A 95 -4.93 8.10 13.87
N LEU A 96 -4.31 9.20 13.48
CA LEU A 96 -4.82 10.14 12.49
C LEU A 96 -3.92 10.11 11.26
N ILE A 97 -4.53 9.73 10.13
CA ILE A 97 -3.88 9.74 8.82
C ILE A 97 -4.59 10.79 7.99
N SER A 98 -3.82 11.72 7.43
CA SER A 98 -4.30 12.83 6.63
C SER A 98 -3.40 13.05 5.41
N VAL A 99 -3.85 13.95 4.55
CA VAL A 99 -3.11 14.43 3.38
C VAL A 99 -2.91 15.94 3.49
N ASP A 100 -2.12 16.52 2.60
CA ASP A 100 -2.09 17.98 2.48
C ASP A 100 -3.48 18.49 2.10
N THR A 101 -4.11 19.28 2.96
CA THR A 101 -5.42 19.93 2.72
C THR A 101 -5.31 21.44 2.52
N THR A 102 -4.10 22.00 2.59
CA THR A 102 -3.87 23.44 2.58
C THR A 102 -3.41 23.93 1.21
N ASN A 103 -2.46 23.24 0.58
CA ASN A 103 -1.87 23.70 -0.67
C ASN A 103 -2.64 23.21 -1.91
N LYS A 104 -2.44 23.94 -3.01
CA LYS A 104 -2.96 23.58 -4.34
C LYS A 104 -1.89 22.81 -5.11
N TRP A 105 -2.30 21.68 -5.69
CA TRP A 105 -1.44 20.80 -6.46
C TRP A 105 -1.97 20.72 -7.89
N PRO A 106 -1.40 21.48 -8.84
CA PRO A 106 -1.86 21.52 -10.22
C PRO A 106 -1.46 20.27 -11.00
N ASN A 107 -2.24 19.97 -12.05
CA ASN A 107 -1.97 18.88 -12.97
C ASN A 107 -0.56 19.01 -13.58
N GLY A 108 0.16 17.89 -13.67
CA GLY A 108 1.54 17.83 -14.17
C GLY A 108 2.61 18.10 -13.11
N GLY A 109 2.22 18.46 -11.88
CA GLY A 109 3.13 18.53 -10.73
C GLY A 109 3.37 17.18 -10.04
N PRO A 110 4.10 17.15 -8.92
CA PRO A 110 4.48 15.93 -8.20
C PRO A 110 3.31 15.19 -7.53
N GLY A 111 2.11 15.77 -7.50
CA GLY A 111 0.95 15.21 -6.80
C GLY A 111 0.78 15.76 -5.39
N ARG A 112 -0.40 15.52 -4.81
CA ARG A 112 -0.68 15.93 -3.42
C ARG A 112 0.09 15.04 -2.43
N PRO A 113 0.80 15.59 -1.44
CA PRO A 113 1.43 14.81 -0.39
C PRO A 113 0.43 13.95 0.38
N ALA A 114 0.72 12.66 0.48
CA ALA A 114 -0.08 11.68 1.21
C ALA A 114 0.81 10.61 1.86
N VAL A 115 0.19 9.73 2.63
CA VAL A 115 0.88 8.63 3.32
C VAL A 115 0.32 7.29 2.83
N ARG A 116 1.22 6.36 2.51
CA ARG A 116 0.90 4.96 2.30
C ARG A 116 1.64 4.13 3.35
N LEU A 117 0.87 3.45 4.19
CA LEU A 117 1.37 2.63 5.28
C LEU A 117 1.36 1.16 4.87
N ILE A 118 2.47 0.47 5.07
CA ILE A 118 2.62 -0.96 4.83
C ILE A 118 3.02 -1.60 6.15
N SER A 119 2.25 -2.59 6.63
CA SER A 119 2.56 -3.22 7.91
C SER A 119 3.89 -3.94 7.87
N ASP A 120 4.67 -3.87 8.95
CA ASP A 120 5.93 -4.60 9.02
C ASP A 120 5.66 -6.11 9.07
N ASN A 121 4.65 -6.53 9.84
CA ASN A 121 4.23 -7.92 9.96
C ASN A 121 3.36 -8.35 8.77
N THR A 122 3.45 -9.64 8.42
CA THR A 122 2.68 -10.28 7.35
C THR A 122 1.92 -11.50 7.87
N TYR A 123 0.77 -11.78 7.26
CA TYR A 123 -0.18 -12.78 7.75
C TYR A 123 -0.77 -13.57 6.59
N THR A 124 -0.74 -14.89 6.67
CA THR A 124 -1.34 -15.76 5.64
C THR A 124 -2.81 -16.04 5.92
N HIS A 125 -3.16 -16.20 7.20
CA HIS A 125 -4.52 -16.45 7.65
C HIS A 125 -4.79 -15.67 8.94
N GLY A 126 -5.99 -15.14 9.10
CA GLY A 126 -6.36 -14.41 10.31
C GLY A 126 -7.71 -13.73 10.22
N LEU A 127 -8.11 -13.10 11.32
CA LEU A 127 -9.22 -12.17 11.38
C LEU A 127 -8.64 -10.77 11.57
N PHE A 128 -8.90 -9.89 10.61
CA PHE A 128 -8.45 -8.50 10.64
C PHE A 128 -9.63 -7.61 10.98
N ILE A 129 -9.54 -6.92 12.10
CA ILE A 129 -10.57 -5.98 12.54
C ILE A 129 -9.96 -4.59 12.50
N LEU A 130 -10.60 -3.71 11.73
CA LEU A 130 -10.25 -2.30 11.65
C LEU A 130 -11.45 -1.49 12.16
N ASP A 131 -11.27 -0.80 13.27
CA ASP A 131 -12.22 0.17 13.79
C ASP A 131 -11.84 1.57 13.27
N VAL A 132 -12.67 2.14 12.40
CA VAL A 132 -12.42 3.44 11.77
C VAL A 132 -13.54 4.42 12.10
N ALA A 133 -13.20 5.47 12.82
CA ALA A 133 -14.14 6.56 13.12
C ALA A 133 -14.43 7.45 11.89
N HIS A 134 -13.46 7.62 10.98
CA HIS A 134 -13.60 8.44 9.78
C HIS A 134 -12.66 7.97 8.67
N MET A 135 -13.17 7.85 7.44
CA MET A 135 -12.39 7.57 6.23
C MET A 135 -12.36 8.82 5.34
N PRO A 136 -11.29 9.06 4.56
CA PRO A 136 -11.24 10.18 3.62
C PRO A 136 -12.40 10.16 2.63
N THR A 137 -12.92 11.34 2.27
CA THR A 137 -13.99 11.49 1.28
C THR A 137 -13.75 12.73 0.43
N GLY A 138 -14.06 12.66 -0.86
CA GLY A 138 -13.99 13.80 -1.78
C GLY A 138 -13.78 13.37 -3.22
N CYS A 139 -14.10 14.24 -4.17
CA CYS A 139 -13.83 13.97 -5.58
C CYS A 139 -12.31 13.87 -5.81
N GLY A 140 -11.88 12.80 -6.48
CA GLY A 140 -10.46 12.54 -6.77
C GLY A 140 -9.68 11.95 -5.59
N THR A 141 -10.32 11.63 -4.47
CA THR A 141 -9.70 10.83 -3.41
C THR A 141 -9.98 9.35 -3.64
N TRP A 142 -8.96 8.51 -3.47
CA TRP A 142 -9.10 7.05 -3.48
C TRP A 142 -8.49 6.48 -2.19
N PRO A 143 -9.23 6.48 -1.08
CA PRO A 143 -8.75 5.85 0.15
C PRO A 143 -8.88 4.33 0.03
N ALA A 144 -7.86 3.60 0.49
CA ALA A 144 -7.88 2.14 0.47
C ALA A 144 -7.35 1.56 1.78
N TYR A 145 -8.08 0.57 2.30
CA TYR A 145 -7.57 -0.40 3.28
C TYR A 145 -7.67 -1.78 2.64
N TRP A 146 -6.53 -2.44 2.50
CA TRP A 146 -6.42 -3.68 1.75
C TRP A 146 -5.24 -4.50 2.26
N LEU A 147 -5.34 -5.81 2.05
CA LEU A 147 -4.29 -6.78 2.33
C LEU A 147 -3.62 -7.15 1.01
N LEU A 148 -2.29 -7.11 1.01
CA LEU A 148 -1.47 -7.43 -0.14
C LEU A 148 -0.57 -8.63 0.16
N GLY A 149 -0.63 -9.64 -0.70
CA GLY A 149 0.28 -10.78 -0.66
C GLY A 149 1.67 -10.47 -1.23
N PRO A 150 2.70 -11.29 -0.92
CA PRO A 150 4.01 -11.18 -1.55
C PRO A 150 3.92 -11.44 -3.06
N ASN A 151 4.51 -10.61 -3.91
CA ASN A 151 4.45 -10.69 -5.39
C ASN A 151 3.12 -10.27 -6.04
N TRP A 152 2.72 -9.01 -5.86
CA TRP A 152 1.67 -8.40 -6.68
C TRP A 152 2.06 -8.39 -8.17
N PRO A 153 1.15 -8.69 -9.12
CA PRO A 153 -0.29 -9.01 -8.95
C PRO A 153 -0.60 -10.51 -8.79
N TYR A 154 0.41 -11.38 -8.67
CA TYR A 154 0.25 -12.84 -8.81
C TYR A 154 -0.27 -13.57 -7.56
N THR A 155 -0.32 -12.93 -6.40
CA THR A 155 -0.78 -13.53 -5.12
C THR A 155 -2.08 -12.95 -4.57
N GLY A 156 -2.80 -12.16 -5.37
CA GLY A 156 -4.12 -11.64 -5.05
C GLY A 156 -4.12 -10.39 -4.15
N GLU A 157 -5.14 -9.57 -4.32
CA GLU A 157 -5.50 -8.45 -3.44
C GLU A 157 -6.82 -8.76 -2.75
N PHE A 158 -6.91 -8.49 -1.45
CA PHE A 158 -8.19 -8.36 -0.77
C PHE A 158 -8.37 -6.91 -0.33
N GLY A 159 -9.18 -6.17 -1.07
CA GLY A 159 -9.54 -4.78 -0.75
C GLY A 159 -11.03 -4.65 -0.48
N LYS A 160 -11.40 -3.93 0.57
CA LYS A 160 -12.74 -3.35 0.71
C LYS A 160 -12.62 -1.98 1.36
N CYS A 161 -12.74 -0.95 0.52
CA CYS A 161 -13.62 0.20 0.70
C CYS A 161 -13.48 1.18 -0.48
N ASP A 162 -13.91 0.75 -1.67
CA ASP A 162 -14.30 1.69 -2.73
C ASP A 162 -15.74 2.13 -2.46
N ARG A 163 -15.99 3.44 -2.46
CA ARG A 163 -17.34 4.00 -2.63
C ARG A 163 -17.34 4.76 -3.95
N ASP A 164 -18.14 4.26 -4.88
CA ASP A 164 -18.67 5.04 -6.01
C ASP A 164 -19.44 6.27 -5.50
#